data_AF-A0AAW0QN04-F1
#
_entry.id   AF-A0AAW0QN04-F1
#
_cell.length_a   1.000
_cell.length_b   1.000
_cell.length_c   1.000
_cell.angle_alpha   90.00
_cell.angle_beta   90.00
_cell.angle_gamma   90.00
#
_symmetry.space_group_name_H-M   'P 1'
#
loop_
_entity.id
_entity.type
_entity.pdbx_description
1 polymer ?
#
loop_
_entity_poly.entity_id
_entity_poly.type
_entity_poly.pdbx_seq_one_letter_code
_entity_poly.pdbx_strand_id
1 'polypeptide(L)'
;MASMPVGIWANLVKSDLDQYLQNRSGMLAGPPNNHGPMDDEDTESWAPNNLLTLTSFGRRGSSTAGSLAINSNMTMSYADIPYFQTEDDRKAAVISGERMIAALKVNPVITFVKPAPDQTVADYVNSVVPLGFQPDVSYQQNV
;
A
#
# COMPACT_ATOMS: atom_id res chain seq x y z
N MET A 1 -20.19 -2.97 23.48
CA MET A 1 -20.62 -1.76 22.75
C MET A 1 -20.17 -1.91 21.31
N ALA A 2 -21.09 -1.96 20.35
CA ALA A 2 -20.73 -2.01 18.94
C ALA A 2 -20.18 -0.63 18.53
N SER A 3 -18.95 -0.59 18.00
CA SER A 3 -18.38 0.60 17.39
C SER A 3 -19.32 1.07 16.28
N MET A 4 -19.78 2.33 16.34
CA MET A 4 -20.51 2.92 15.22
C MET A 4 -19.59 2.94 13.98
N PRO A 5 -20.11 2.69 12.77
CA PRO A 5 -19.32 2.84 11.56
C PRO A 5 -18.87 4.29 11.41
N VAL A 6 -17.61 4.49 11.03
CA VAL A 6 -17.00 5.79 10.75
C VAL A 6 -16.75 5.88 9.23
N GLY A 7 -17.02 7.04 8.63
CA GLY A 7 -16.81 7.30 7.20
C GLY A 7 -18.09 7.39 6.38
N ILE A 8 -17.93 7.38 5.04
CA ILE A 8 -19.00 7.54 4.03
C ILE A 8 -20.16 6.58 4.26
N TRP A 9 -19.91 5.39 4.83
CA TRP A 9 -20.95 4.38 5.14
C TRP A 9 -21.91 4.77 6.27
N ALA A 10 -21.54 5.73 7.12
CA ALA A 10 -22.35 6.17 8.25
C ALA A 10 -23.04 7.52 8.04
N ASN A 11 -22.40 8.43 7.29
CA ASN A 11 -22.91 9.77 7.02
C ASN A 11 -22.53 10.21 5.60
N LEU A 12 -23.40 9.88 4.64
CA LEU A 12 -23.23 10.28 3.24
C LEU A 12 -23.49 11.78 3.08
N VAL A 13 -22.66 12.45 2.27
CA VAL A 13 -22.95 13.80 1.80
C VAL A 13 -24.14 13.70 0.85
N LYS A 14 -25.28 14.30 1.24
CA LYS A 14 -26.56 14.14 0.54
C LYS A 14 -26.50 14.54 -0.94
N SER A 15 -25.77 15.59 -1.28
CA SER A 15 -25.61 16.02 -2.68
C SER A 15 -24.95 14.97 -3.55
N ASP A 16 -23.92 14.29 -3.04
CA ASP A 16 -23.16 13.29 -3.80
C ASP A 16 -23.98 12.00 -3.94
N LEU A 17 -24.75 11.65 -2.90
CA LEU A 17 -25.72 10.56 -2.97
C LEU A 17 -26.79 10.83 -4.02
N ASP A 18 -27.38 12.03 -4.03
CA ASP A 18 -28.42 12.40 -4.99
C ASP A 18 -27.88 12.38 -6.43
N GLN A 19 -26.66 12.90 -6.68
CA GLN A 19 -26.00 12.84 -7.99
C GLN A 19 -25.72 11.40 -8.44
N TYR A 20 -25.24 10.55 -7.54
CA TYR A 20 -24.96 9.14 -7.85
C TYR A 20 -26.23 8.37 -8.18
N LEU A 21 -27.29 8.54 -7.37
CA LEU A 21 -28.57 7.86 -7.57
C LEU A 21 -29.25 8.29 -8.87
N GLN A 22 -29.22 9.57 -9.21
CA GLN A 22 -29.87 10.11 -10.40
C GLN A 22 -29.09 9.84 -11.68
N ASN A 23 -27.77 10.08 -11.67
CA ASN A 23 -26.98 10.18 -12.90
C ASN A 23 -25.73 9.28 -12.92
N ARG A 24 -25.49 8.50 -11.86
CA ARG A 24 -24.23 7.73 -11.67
C ARG A 24 -22.99 8.61 -11.80
N SER A 25 -23.08 9.84 -11.29
CA SER A 25 -21.99 10.82 -11.30
C SER A 25 -21.60 11.25 -9.89
N GLY A 26 -20.58 12.11 -9.80
CA GLY A 26 -20.06 12.64 -8.54
C GLY A 26 -19.00 11.73 -7.91
N MET A 27 -18.53 12.11 -6.71
CA MET A 27 -17.42 11.45 -6.03
C MET A 27 -17.69 9.97 -5.69
N LEU A 28 -18.96 9.59 -5.50
CA LEU A 28 -19.34 8.20 -5.21
C LEU A 28 -19.30 7.28 -6.43
N ALA A 29 -19.15 7.83 -7.64
CA ALA A 29 -18.98 7.04 -8.86
C ALA A 29 -17.52 6.61 -9.10
N GLY A 30 -16.57 7.24 -8.40
CA GLY A 30 -15.18 6.82 -8.38
C GLY A 30 -14.93 5.68 -7.39
N PRO A 31 -13.73 5.06 -7.43
CA PRO A 31 -13.28 4.24 -6.31
C PRO A 31 -13.28 5.09 -5.03
N PRO A 32 -13.39 4.45 -3.84
CA PRO A 32 -13.15 5.16 -2.60
C PRO A 32 -11.77 5.86 -2.64
N ASN A 33 -11.55 6.82 -1.73
CA ASN A 33 -10.22 7.43 -1.51
C ASN A 33 -9.57 7.98 -2.81
N ASN A 34 -10.18 9.03 -3.40
CA ASN A 34 -9.87 9.56 -4.75
C ASN A 34 -8.47 9.20 -5.24
N HIS A 35 -8.42 8.32 -6.23
CA HIS A 35 -7.17 7.88 -6.82
C HIS A 35 -6.60 9.07 -7.60
N GLY A 36 -5.42 9.52 -7.21
CA GLY A 36 -4.70 10.60 -7.89
C GLY A 36 -4.16 10.13 -9.25
N PRO A 37 -3.25 10.89 -9.88
CA PRO A 37 -2.54 10.42 -11.06
C PRO A 37 -1.97 9.01 -10.84
N MET A 38 -2.05 8.18 -11.88
CA MET A 38 -1.30 6.93 -11.94
C MET A 38 -0.17 7.12 -12.93
N ASP A 39 1.06 6.89 -12.49
CA ASP A 39 2.18 6.66 -13.38
C ASP A 39 2.51 5.16 -13.43
N ASP A 40 3.46 4.76 -14.27
CA ASP A 40 3.73 3.34 -14.55
C ASP A 40 4.25 2.57 -13.33
N GLU A 41 4.67 3.26 -12.26
CA GLU A 41 5.31 2.68 -11.08
C GLU A 41 4.47 2.88 -9.80
N ASP A 42 3.70 3.96 -9.69
CA ASP A 42 3.05 4.41 -8.47
C ASP A 42 1.55 4.66 -8.63
N THR A 43 0.80 4.39 -7.56
CA THR A 43 -0.60 4.83 -7.43
C THR A 43 -0.75 5.78 -6.26
N GLU A 44 -1.50 6.85 -6.51
CA GLU A 44 -1.84 7.89 -5.54
C GLU A 44 -3.20 7.68 -4.91
N SER A 45 -3.33 7.90 -3.60
CA SER A 45 -4.64 7.98 -2.95
C SER A 45 -4.71 9.14 -1.94
N TRP A 46 -5.72 9.99 -2.10
CA TRP A 46 -5.97 11.12 -1.19
C TRP A 46 -6.66 10.66 0.09
N ALA A 47 -5.99 10.89 1.22
CA ALA A 47 -6.50 10.70 2.57
C ALA A 47 -7.00 12.04 3.14
N PRO A 48 -7.88 12.05 4.16
CA PRO A 48 -8.28 13.28 4.83
C PRO A 48 -7.05 14.02 5.41
N ASN A 49 -7.13 15.36 5.45
CA ASN A 49 -6.12 16.28 6.01
C ASN A 49 -4.85 16.51 5.17
N ASN A 50 -4.99 16.79 3.87
CA ASN A 50 -3.87 17.13 2.97
C ASN A 50 -2.78 16.02 2.89
N LEU A 51 -3.18 14.78 3.16
CA LEU A 51 -2.31 13.61 3.07
C LEU A 51 -2.57 12.90 1.76
N LEU A 52 -1.49 12.60 1.06
CA LEU A 52 -1.47 11.78 -0.14
C LEU A 52 -0.57 10.59 0.13
N THR A 53 -1.10 9.38 -0.07
CA THR A 53 -0.32 8.16 -0.02
C THR A 53 0.10 7.79 -1.43
N LEU A 54 1.41 7.77 -1.66
CA LEU A 54 2.03 7.23 -2.88
C LEU A 54 2.42 5.78 -2.62
N THR A 55 1.92 4.87 -3.45
CA THR A 55 2.21 3.43 -3.32
C THR A 55 2.96 2.97 -4.55
N SER A 56 4.22 2.59 -4.38
CA SER A 56 5.02 2.01 -5.46
C SER A 56 4.83 0.50 -5.54
N PHE A 57 4.70 -0.01 -6.76
CA PHE A 57 4.59 -1.44 -7.02
C PHE A 57 5.86 -1.95 -7.67
N GLY A 58 6.59 -2.81 -6.96
CA GLY A 58 7.68 -3.57 -7.56
C GLY A 58 7.16 -4.44 -8.70
N ARG A 59 7.43 -4.05 -9.94
CA ARG A 59 7.02 -4.79 -11.15
C ARG A 59 8.22 -5.37 -11.90
N ARG A 60 7.92 -6.45 -12.64
CA ARG A 60 8.72 -7.15 -13.67
C ARG A 60 10.25 -7.09 -13.52
N GLY A 61 10.86 -8.20 -13.10
CA GLY A 61 12.31 -8.35 -13.01
C GLY A 61 12.77 -8.91 -11.66
N SER A 62 11.89 -8.91 -10.66
CA SER A 62 12.09 -9.69 -9.44
C SER A 62 12.15 -11.17 -9.80
N SER A 63 13.25 -11.84 -9.42
CA SER A 63 13.38 -13.29 -9.51
C SER A 63 12.68 -14.02 -8.36
N THR A 64 12.04 -13.26 -7.47
CA THR A 64 11.41 -13.78 -6.27
C THR A 64 10.03 -14.33 -6.57
N ALA A 65 9.79 -15.57 -6.16
CA ALA A 65 8.50 -16.22 -6.22
C ALA A 65 8.10 -16.70 -4.82
N GLY A 66 6.81 -16.57 -4.50
CA GLY A 66 6.21 -17.16 -3.31
C GLY A 66 5.57 -18.51 -3.64
N SER A 67 5.19 -19.23 -2.60
CA SER A 67 4.51 -20.51 -2.71
C SER A 67 3.27 -20.54 -1.82
N LEU A 68 2.26 -21.30 -2.24
CA LEU A 68 1.04 -21.53 -1.45
C LEU A 68 1.04 -22.98 -0.97
N ALA A 69 0.60 -23.17 0.26
CA ALA A 69 0.36 -24.50 0.84
C ALA A 69 -1.12 -24.65 1.22
N ILE A 70 -1.57 -25.91 1.27
CA ILE A 70 -2.87 -26.30 1.79
C ILE A 70 -2.64 -26.89 3.19
N ASN A 71 -3.25 -26.28 4.20
CA ASN A 71 -3.22 -26.74 5.58
C ASN A 71 -4.07 -28.01 5.74
N SER A 72 -3.86 -28.74 6.84
CA SER A 72 -4.62 -29.96 7.16
C SER A 72 -6.14 -29.76 7.23
N ASN A 73 -6.58 -28.54 7.55
CA ASN A 73 -7.99 -28.12 7.54
C ASN A 73 -8.49 -27.65 6.16
N MET A 74 -7.74 -27.91 5.09
CA MET A 74 -8.04 -27.50 3.70
C MET A 74 -8.10 -25.99 3.46
N THR A 75 -7.58 -25.16 4.38
CA THR A 75 -7.37 -23.73 4.12
C THR A 75 -6.06 -23.53 3.37
N MET A 76 -5.97 -22.45 2.57
CA MET A 76 -4.71 -22.07 1.94
C MET A 76 -3.95 -21.06 2.79
N SER A 77 -2.62 -21.17 2.81
CA SER A 77 -1.73 -20.17 3.40
C SER A 77 -0.51 -19.96 2.51
N TYR A 78 0.18 -18.84 2.71
CA TYR A 78 1.51 -18.65 2.13
C TYR A 78 2.48 -19.60 2.82
N ALA A 79 3.15 -20.44 2.03
CA ALA A 79 4.31 -21.19 2.48
C ALA A 79 5.57 -20.32 2.38
N ASP A 80 5.70 -19.56 1.29
CA ASP A 80 6.76 -18.56 1.11
C ASP A 80 6.17 -17.21 0.65
N ILE A 81 6.67 -16.10 1.20
CA ILE A 81 6.22 -14.76 0.85
C ILE A 81 6.92 -14.28 -0.42
N PRO A 82 6.18 -13.83 -1.47
CA PRO A 82 6.73 -13.54 -2.79
C PRO A 82 7.49 -12.20 -2.91
N TYR A 83 7.80 -11.53 -1.81
CA TYR A 83 8.33 -10.17 -1.84
C TYR A 83 9.62 -10.06 -1.02
N PHE A 84 10.58 -9.28 -1.51
CA PHE A 84 11.82 -8.91 -0.79
C PHE A 84 12.67 -10.09 -0.30
N GLN A 85 12.68 -11.20 -1.04
CA GLN A 85 13.54 -12.35 -0.71
C GLN A 85 15.00 -12.10 -1.11
N THR A 86 15.25 -11.27 -2.13
CA THR A 86 16.60 -10.96 -2.59
C THR A 86 17.02 -9.54 -2.21
N GLU A 87 18.33 -9.34 -2.12
CA GLU A 87 18.91 -8.02 -1.91
C GLU A 87 18.66 -7.10 -3.12
N ASP A 88 18.51 -7.65 -4.32
CA ASP A 88 18.26 -6.86 -5.52
C ASP A 88 16.82 -6.31 -5.55
N ASP A 89 15.83 -7.06 -5.04
CA ASP A 89 14.47 -6.54 -4.85
C ASP A 89 14.46 -5.35 -3.88
N ARG A 90 15.28 -5.43 -2.83
CA ARG A 90 15.41 -4.36 -1.84
C ARG A 90 16.04 -3.12 -2.43
N LYS A 91 17.15 -3.28 -3.16
CA LYS A 91 17.81 -2.17 -3.87
C LYS A 91 16.86 -1.49 -4.85
N ALA A 92 16.07 -2.26 -5.60
CA ALA A 92 15.09 -1.70 -6.52
C ALA A 92 14.05 -0.81 -5.80
N ALA A 93 13.54 -1.25 -4.66
CA ALA A 93 12.61 -0.45 -3.86
C ALA A 93 13.26 0.82 -3.27
N VAL A 94 14.52 0.74 -2.82
CA VAL A 94 15.26 1.91 -2.35
C VAL A 94 15.47 2.92 -3.47
N ILE A 95 15.89 2.47 -4.65
CA ILE A 95 16.12 3.34 -5.82
C ILE A 95 14.81 4.02 -6.26
N SER A 96 13.70 3.27 -6.32
CA SER A 96 12.39 3.83 -6.64
C SER A 96 11.99 4.92 -5.64
N GLY A 97 12.11 4.65 -4.33
CA GLY A 97 11.81 5.63 -3.29
C GLY A 97 12.69 6.88 -3.34
N GLU A 98 13.99 6.74 -3.61
CA GLU A 98 14.90 7.88 -3.77
C GLU A 98 14.54 8.75 -4.98
N ARG A 99 14.18 8.12 -6.11
CA ARG A 99 13.74 8.84 -7.32
C ARG A 99 12.44 9.59 -7.10
N MET A 100 11.47 8.98 -6.43
CA MET A 100 10.20 9.62 -6.07
C MET A 100 10.44 10.86 -5.19
N ILE A 101 11.23 10.73 -4.13
CA ILE A 101 11.57 11.86 -3.26
C ILE A 101 12.31 12.96 -4.04
N ALA A 102 13.25 12.59 -4.92
CA ALA A 102 13.99 13.55 -5.73
C ALA A 102 13.07 14.33 -6.69
N ALA A 103 12.12 13.66 -7.34
CA ALA A 103 11.16 14.29 -8.25
C ALA A 103 10.23 15.27 -7.54
N LEU A 104 9.75 14.91 -6.35
CA LEU A 104 8.78 15.70 -5.59
C LEU A 104 9.41 16.86 -4.81
N LYS A 105 10.69 16.75 -4.42
CA LYS A 105 11.44 17.83 -3.74
C LYS A 105 11.56 19.12 -4.54
N VAL A 106 11.25 19.09 -5.83
CA VAL A 106 11.16 20.29 -6.68
C VAL A 106 10.11 21.27 -6.14
N ASN A 107 9.06 20.78 -5.47
CA ASN A 107 8.03 21.62 -4.87
C ASN A 107 8.25 21.78 -3.36
N PRO A 108 8.60 22.98 -2.85
CA PRO A 108 8.90 23.21 -1.44
C PRO A 108 7.69 23.14 -0.51
N VAL A 109 6.46 23.07 -1.05
CA VAL A 109 5.23 22.95 -0.26
C VAL A 109 4.98 21.50 0.18
N ILE A 110 5.57 20.53 -0.52
CA ILE A 110 5.38 19.11 -0.23
C ILE A 110 6.24 18.72 0.98
N THR A 111 5.61 18.07 1.96
CA THR A 111 6.30 17.51 3.13
C THR A 111 6.13 16.00 3.16
N PHE A 112 7.20 15.28 3.51
CA PHE A 112 7.18 13.83 3.61
C PHE A 112 6.92 13.42 5.05
N VAL A 113 5.82 12.69 5.25
CA VAL A 113 5.52 12.05 6.55
C VAL A 113 6.31 10.74 6.69
N LYS A 114 6.50 10.03 5.57
CA LYS A 114 7.28 8.79 5.45
C LYS A 114 8.11 8.83 4.15
N PRO A 115 9.39 8.40 4.17
CA PRO A 115 10.22 8.20 5.37
C PRO A 115 10.28 9.48 6.23
N ALA A 116 10.57 9.34 7.53
CA ALA A 116 10.70 10.51 8.39
C ALA A 116 11.83 11.42 7.87
N PRO A 117 11.79 12.75 8.10
CA PRO A 117 12.78 13.67 7.53
C PRO A 117 14.25 13.35 7.88
N ASP A 118 14.47 12.67 9.00
CA ASP A 118 15.75 12.21 9.53
C ASP A 118 16.09 10.75 9.19
N GLN A 119 15.19 10.05 8.50
CA GLN A 119 15.33 8.65 8.12
C GLN A 119 15.68 8.54 6.63
N THR A 120 16.68 7.72 6.30
CA THR A 120 17.00 7.43 4.89
C THR A 120 15.93 6.51 4.28
N VAL A 121 15.81 6.51 2.95
CA VAL A 121 14.90 5.59 2.24
C VAL A 121 15.28 4.13 2.53
N ALA A 122 16.58 3.82 2.55
CA ALA A 122 17.08 2.50 2.87
C ALA A 122 16.68 2.05 4.28
N ASP A 123 16.87 2.91 5.29
CA ASP A 123 16.49 2.60 6.67
C ASP A 123 14.97 2.40 6.80
N TYR A 124 14.19 3.17 6.07
CA TYR A 124 12.75 3.02 6.03
C TYR A 124 12.33 1.69 5.41
N VAL A 125 12.82 1.36 4.21
CA VAL A 125 12.53 0.07 3.54
C VAL A 125 12.92 -1.11 4.44
N ASN A 126 14.09 -1.04 5.08
CA ASN A 126 14.56 -2.07 6.00
C ASN A 126 13.67 -2.23 7.23
N SER A 127 13.06 -1.15 7.71
CA SER A 127 12.15 -1.19 8.86
C SER A 127 10.79 -1.78 8.56
N VAL A 128 10.32 -1.67 7.31
CA VAL A 128 8.98 -2.15 6.90
C VAL A 128 9.02 -3.61 6.44
N VAL A 129 10.10 -4.03 5.78
CA VAL A 129 10.24 -5.42 5.28
C VAL A 129 11.63 -6.01 5.60
N PRO A 130 11.76 -6.80 6.69
CA PRO A 130 12.99 -7.53 6.99
C PRO A 130 13.37 -8.52 5.89
N LEU A 131 14.69 -8.72 5.63
CA LEU A 131 15.16 -9.78 4.72
C LEU A 131 14.71 -11.14 5.25
N GLY A 132 14.16 -11.97 4.36
CA GLY A 132 13.76 -13.32 4.71
C GLY A 132 12.62 -13.37 5.74
N PHE A 133 11.73 -12.38 5.75
CA PHE A 133 10.49 -12.48 6.51
C PHE A 133 9.73 -13.74 6.06
N GLN A 134 9.71 -14.74 6.94
CA GLN A 134 8.95 -15.96 6.79
C GLN A 134 7.66 -15.80 7.60
N PRO A 135 6.50 -16.22 7.07
CA PRO A 135 5.29 -16.27 7.88
C PRO A 135 5.53 -17.22 9.05
N ASP A 136 5.05 -16.86 10.24
CA ASP A 136 5.24 -17.68 11.43
C ASP A 136 4.62 -19.08 11.20
N VAL A 137 5.47 -20.09 11.08
CA VAL A 137 5.11 -21.50 10.88
C VAL A 137 4.73 -22.21 12.19
N SER A 138 4.67 -21.49 13.33
CA SER A 138 4.31 -22.06 14.64
C SER A 138 2.91 -22.72 14.68
N TYR A 139 2.05 -22.46 13.69
CA TYR A 139 0.75 -23.14 13.53
C TYR A 139 0.85 -24.59 13.02
N GLN A 140 2.01 -25.06 12.57
CA GLN A 140 2.19 -26.42 12.03
C GLN A 140 2.48 -27.49 13.11
N GLN A 141 2.61 -27.14 14.39
CA GLN A 141 2.99 -28.11 15.45
C GLN A 141 1.83 -28.67 16.29
N ASN A 142 0.57 -28.31 16.01
CA ASN A 142 -0.58 -28.84 16.74
C ASN A 142 -1.47 -29.74 15.86
N VAL A 143 -0.91 -30.82 15.32
CA VAL A 143 -1.68 -32.02 14.92
C VAL A 143 -0.85 -33.28 15.15
#